data_AF-A0A1J8Q1A0-F1
#
_entry.id   AF-A0A1J8Q1A0-F1
#
_cell.length_a   1.000
_cell.length_b   1.000
_cell.length_c   1.000
_cell.angle_alpha   90.00
_cell.angle_beta   90.00
_cell.angle_gamma   90.00
#
_symmetry.space_group_name_H-M   'P 1'
#
loop_
_entity.id
_entity.type
_entity.pdbx_description
1 polymer ?
#
loop_
_entity_poly.entity_id
_entity_poly.type
_entity_poly.pdbx_seq_one_letter_code
_entity_poly.pdbx_strand_id
1 'polypeptide(L)'
;MIAHWIAKMKEMGGLELKVALIAFHQVKGSHTGKSLARTVRYLLDWADITAKIGHITLDNVENNATMMLELECLLGECEIEFNAQDHRIRCFPHTINICIRHILDSFSNIDPADLEDALVGTFADDSDDDGSGSGGDSDKYLKAIKHNPVELGRQTVKAIHASGQWRKEFAHLIKSCNSSGLFKLEGKVVQVPQYQLLQDVSTRWDSTYFMMNGLRAMHVAIDHFVSSPNHKKILEHKMDAMDWVVLHDFESILE
;
A
#
# COMPACT_ATOMS: atom_id res chain seq x y z
N MET A 1 -6.37 21.25 3.77
CA MET A 1 -5.46 21.68 4.84
C MET A 1 -6.12 21.44 6.19
N ILE A 2 -5.43 20.74 7.08
CA ILE A 2 -5.88 20.47 8.45
C ILE A 2 -4.84 21.11 9.37
N ALA A 3 -5.28 21.90 10.34
CA ALA A 3 -4.42 22.47 11.37
C ALA A 3 -4.47 21.60 12.63
N HIS A 4 -3.32 21.43 13.26
CA HIS A 4 -3.15 20.75 14.54
C HIS A 4 -2.44 21.72 15.50
N TRP A 5 -2.92 21.86 16.72
CA TRP A 5 -2.28 22.72 17.73
C TRP A 5 -2.59 22.23 19.14
N ILE A 6 -1.78 22.66 20.11
CA ILE A 6 -2.02 22.38 21.52
C ILE A 6 -2.73 23.58 22.16
N ALA A 7 -3.84 23.32 22.86
CA ALA A 7 -4.58 24.34 23.59
C ALA A 7 -4.59 24.03 25.11
N LYS A 8 -4.51 25.08 25.93
CA LYS A 8 -4.67 24.94 27.39
C LYS A 8 -6.15 24.94 27.78
N MET A 9 -6.56 23.93 28.54
CA MET A 9 -7.93 23.80 29.03
C MET A 9 -8.15 24.70 30.25
N LYS A 10 -9.20 25.52 30.20
CA LYS A 10 -9.49 26.54 31.23
C LYS A 10 -9.81 25.95 32.60
N GLU A 11 -10.37 24.74 32.66
CA GLU A 11 -10.92 24.16 33.89
C GLU A 11 -9.96 23.19 34.60
N MET A 12 -9.09 22.49 33.88
CA MET A 12 -8.19 21.48 34.46
C MET A 12 -6.70 21.80 34.33
N GLY A 13 -6.33 22.93 33.72
CA GLY A 13 -4.93 23.32 33.50
C GLY A 13 -4.14 22.41 32.54
N GLY A 14 -4.76 21.35 32.02
CA GLY A 14 -4.16 20.42 31.06
C GLY A 14 -3.98 20.99 29.66
N LEU A 15 -3.07 20.38 28.91
CA LEU A 15 -2.86 20.63 27.49
C LEU A 15 -3.65 19.60 26.68
N GLU A 16 -4.29 20.03 25.60
CA GLU A 16 -5.07 19.15 24.72
C GLU A 16 -4.70 19.40 23.26
N LEU A 17 -4.53 18.32 22.49
CA LEU A 17 -4.38 18.39 21.04
C LEU A 17 -5.73 18.74 20.40
N LYS A 18 -5.75 19.81 19.62
CA LYS A 18 -6.87 20.25 18.82
C LYS A 18 -6.58 20.05 17.35
N VAL A 19 -7.63 19.75 16.60
CA VAL A 19 -7.59 19.52 15.16
C VAL A 19 -8.75 20.26 14.52
N ALA A 20 -8.48 20.99 13.44
CA ALA A 20 -9.52 21.60 12.63
C ALA A 20 -9.20 21.48 11.14
N LEU A 21 -10.21 21.08 10.37
CA LEU A 21 -10.17 21.19 8.93
C LEU A 21 -10.29 22.67 8.56
N ILE A 22 -9.24 23.23 7.97
CA ILE A 22 -9.24 24.64 7.52
C ILE A 22 -9.93 24.75 6.17
N ALA A 23 -9.56 23.89 5.21
CA ALA A 23 -10.12 23.96 3.86
C ALA A 23 -9.95 22.67 3.05
N PHE A 24 -10.93 22.38 2.20
CA PHE A 24 -10.78 21.55 1.00
C PHE A 24 -10.78 22.47 -0.23
N HIS A 25 -9.62 23.05 -0.54
CA HIS A 25 -9.48 24.03 -1.61
C HIS A 25 -9.08 23.36 -2.93
N GLN A 26 -9.85 23.60 -3.99
CA GLN A 26 -9.48 23.15 -5.33
C GLN A 26 -8.41 24.06 -5.91
N VAL A 27 -7.20 23.54 -6.08
CA VAL A 27 -6.12 24.25 -6.79
C VAL A 27 -6.40 24.19 -8.29
N LYS A 28 -6.55 25.35 -8.94
CA LYS A 28 -6.76 25.46 -10.39
C LYS A 28 -5.44 25.73 -11.11
N GLY A 29 -5.31 25.21 -12.34
CA GLY A 29 -4.12 25.42 -13.17
C GLY A 29 -2.97 24.48 -12.83
N SER A 30 -1.73 24.88 -13.15
CA SER A 30 -0.54 24.05 -12.91
C SER A 30 -0.22 23.93 -11.42
N HIS A 31 -0.07 22.70 -10.93
CA HIS A 31 0.30 22.38 -9.54
C HIS A 31 1.81 22.54 -9.27
N THR A 32 2.39 23.67 -9.67
CA THR A 32 3.79 23.98 -9.37
C THR A 32 3.96 24.35 -7.91
N GLY A 33 5.17 24.19 -7.35
CA GLY A 33 5.43 24.58 -5.96
C GLY A 33 5.02 26.04 -5.66
N LYS A 34 5.26 26.97 -6.59
CA LYS A 34 4.87 28.38 -6.43
C LYS A 34 3.37 28.61 -6.34
N SER A 35 2.58 27.92 -7.19
CA SER A 35 1.12 28.07 -7.15
C SER A 35 0.53 27.46 -5.88
N LEU A 36 1.09 26.34 -5.42
CA LEU A 36 0.75 25.73 -4.15
C LEU A 36 1.07 26.67 -2.98
N ALA A 37 2.25 27.31 -2.97
CA ALA A 37 2.66 28.19 -1.88
C ALA A 37 1.74 29.40 -1.75
N ARG A 38 1.37 30.02 -2.87
CA ARG A 38 0.38 31.11 -2.90
C ARG A 38 -0.99 30.68 -2.41
N THR A 39 -1.41 29.46 -2.76
CA THR A 39 -2.66 28.89 -2.27
C THR A 39 -2.61 28.66 -0.77
N VAL A 40 -1.53 28.06 -0.25
CA VAL A 40 -1.34 27.84 1.19
C VAL A 40 -1.34 29.18 1.92
N ARG A 41 -0.58 30.17 1.44
CA ARG A 41 -0.56 31.52 2.01
C ARG A 41 -1.96 32.15 2.08
N TYR A 42 -2.70 32.10 0.97
CA TYR A 42 -4.09 32.58 0.93
C TYR A 42 -4.98 31.90 1.97
N LEU A 43 -4.86 30.57 2.16
CA LEU A 43 -5.65 29.83 3.14
C LEU A 43 -5.26 30.16 4.58
N LEU A 44 -3.98 30.43 4.85
CA LEU A 44 -3.50 30.87 6.16
C LEU A 44 -4.03 32.25 6.52
N ASP A 45 -4.00 33.18 5.56
CA ASP A 45 -4.51 34.54 5.74
C ASP A 45 -6.03 34.52 5.94
N TRP A 46 -6.74 33.73 5.14
CA TRP A 46 -8.19 33.55 5.26
C TRP A 46 -8.61 32.98 6.63
N ALA A 47 -7.79 32.09 7.20
CA ALA A 47 -8.03 31.51 8.52
C ALA A 47 -7.46 32.34 9.68
N ASP A 48 -6.80 33.48 9.41
CA ASP A 48 -6.13 34.34 10.40
C ASP A 48 -5.12 33.59 11.30
N ILE A 49 -4.34 32.72 10.67
CA ILE A 49 -3.31 31.90 11.33
C ILE A 49 -1.92 32.03 10.71
N THR A 50 -1.72 32.92 9.74
CA THR A 50 -0.43 33.09 9.04
C THR A 50 0.73 33.31 10.01
N ALA A 51 0.57 34.21 10.98
CA ALA A 51 1.60 34.49 11.99
C ALA A 51 1.75 33.39 13.06
N LYS A 52 0.89 32.36 13.04
CA LYS A 52 0.87 31.24 14.00
C LYS A 52 1.33 29.94 13.35
N ILE A 53 1.83 29.99 12.12
CA ILE A 53 2.31 28.80 11.45
C ILE A 53 3.54 28.24 12.18
N GLY A 54 3.52 26.93 12.42
CA GLY A 54 4.67 26.20 12.92
C GLY A 54 5.25 25.33 11.81
N HIS A 55 4.96 24.03 11.87
CA HIS A 55 5.46 23.06 10.91
C HIS A 55 4.39 22.62 9.93
N ILE A 56 4.80 22.23 8.73
CA ILE A 56 3.92 21.68 7.69
C ILE A 56 4.33 20.24 7.39
N THR A 57 3.40 19.30 7.52
CA THR A 57 3.60 17.91 7.12
C THR A 57 3.16 17.69 5.68
N LEU A 58 4.06 17.19 4.83
CA LEU A 58 3.84 17.02 3.40
C LEU A 58 4.43 15.70 2.91
N ASP A 59 3.90 15.13 1.82
CA ASP A 59 4.53 13.99 1.17
C ASP A 59 5.85 14.38 0.46
N ASN A 60 6.61 13.38 0.01
CA ASN A 60 7.97 13.58 -0.49
C ASN A 60 8.00 13.88 -2.00
N VAL A 61 7.02 14.67 -2.48
CA VAL A 61 6.96 15.12 -3.87
C VAL A 61 7.81 16.39 -4.04
N GLU A 62 8.55 16.48 -5.15
CA GLU A 62 9.47 17.58 -5.45
C GLU A 62 8.79 18.96 -5.38
N ASN A 63 7.55 19.07 -5.88
CA ASN A 63 6.79 20.31 -5.84
C ASN A 63 6.58 20.85 -4.41
N ASN A 64 6.55 19.99 -3.39
CA ASN A 64 6.42 20.43 -2.00
C ASN A 64 7.70 21.09 -1.49
N ALA A 65 8.87 20.65 -1.95
CA ALA A 65 10.14 21.32 -1.62
C ALA A 65 10.14 22.75 -2.17
N THR A 66 9.79 22.90 -3.45
CA THR A 66 9.66 24.20 -4.11
C THR A 66 8.57 25.06 -3.46
N MET A 67 7.46 24.44 -3.01
CA MET A 67 6.40 25.13 -2.29
C MET A 67 6.89 25.71 -0.96
N MET A 68 7.63 24.94 -0.16
CA MET A 68 8.14 25.42 1.13
C MET A 68 9.11 26.60 0.95
N LEU A 69 9.98 26.56 -0.08
CA LEU A 69 10.90 27.65 -0.40
C LEU A 69 10.17 28.94 -0.84
N GLU A 70 9.14 28.83 -1.68
CA GLU A 70 8.34 30.01 -2.05
C GLU A 70 7.55 30.53 -0.84
N LEU A 71 7.04 29.64 0.02
CA LEU A 71 6.32 30.04 1.22
C LEU A 71 7.21 30.78 2.22
N GLU A 72 8.46 30.36 2.41
CA GLU A 72 9.47 31.09 3.19
C GLU A 72 9.64 32.52 2.67
N CYS A 73 9.76 32.71 1.35
CA CYS A 73 9.82 34.05 0.75
C CYS A 73 8.57 34.89 1.06
N LEU A 74 7.37 34.33 0.83
CA LEU A 74 6.09 35.01 1.05
C LEU A 74 5.83 35.35 2.52
N LEU A 75 6.33 34.54 3.46
CA LEU A 75 6.24 34.80 4.90
C LEU A 75 7.27 35.85 5.33
N GLY A 76 8.48 35.82 4.77
CA GLY A 76 9.51 36.82 5.00
C GLY A 76 9.10 38.22 4.54
N GLU A 77 8.35 38.36 3.46
CA GLU A 77 7.73 39.64 3.04
C GLU A 77 6.78 40.25 4.08
N CYS A 78 6.28 39.43 5.01
CA CYS A 78 5.43 39.84 6.12
C CYS A 78 6.18 39.85 7.47
N GLU A 79 7.52 39.80 7.44
CA GLU A 79 8.38 39.75 8.63
C GLU A 79 8.11 38.53 9.53
N ILE A 80 7.64 37.42 8.95
CA ILE A 80 7.40 36.16 9.65
C ILE A 80 8.62 35.24 9.41
N GLU A 81 9.31 34.88 10.48
CA GLU A 81 10.42 33.93 10.44
C GLU A 81 9.91 32.54 10.10
N PHE A 82 10.38 31.98 8.98
CA PHE A 82 10.01 30.65 8.53
C PHE A 82 11.11 30.04 7.68
N ASN A 83 11.80 29.02 8.19
CA ASN A 83 12.77 28.25 7.43
C ASN A 83 12.09 27.06 6.71
N ALA A 84 12.24 26.97 5.38
CA ALA A 84 11.60 25.93 4.58
C ALA A 84 12.05 24.49 4.90
N GLN A 85 13.26 24.29 5.41
CA GLN A 85 13.78 22.97 5.77
C GLN A 85 13.33 22.59 7.18
N ASP A 86 13.56 23.46 8.16
CA ASP A 86 13.30 23.16 9.57
C ASP A 86 11.79 23.00 9.83
N HIS A 87 10.95 23.79 9.15
CA HIS A 87 9.50 23.71 9.31
C HIS A 87 8.83 22.67 8.40
N ARG A 88 9.60 21.87 7.64
CA ARG A 88 9.05 20.79 6.81
C ARG A 88 9.16 19.45 7.52
N ILE A 89 8.01 18.86 7.84
CA ILE A 89 7.94 17.47 8.30
C ILE A 89 7.58 16.59 7.11
N ARG A 90 8.39 15.55 6.84
CA ARG A 90 8.05 14.54 5.84
C ARG A 90 6.96 13.62 6.36
N CYS A 91 5.97 13.33 5.52
CA CYS A 91 4.86 12.43 5.86
C CYS A 91 5.39 11.02 6.15
N PHE A 92 5.33 10.60 7.42
CA PHE A 92 5.83 9.31 7.87
C PHE A 92 5.17 8.12 7.12
N PRO A 93 3.84 8.05 6.97
CA PRO A 93 3.22 7.01 6.14
C PRO A 93 3.76 6.96 4.70
N HIS A 94 4.01 8.11 4.08
CA HIS A 94 4.58 8.13 2.72
C HIS A 94 6.02 7.60 2.69
N THR A 95 6.83 7.87 3.72
CA THR A 95 8.16 7.28 3.87
C THR A 95 8.09 5.76 3.99
N ILE A 96 7.19 5.23 4.81
CA ILE A 96 6.98 3.77 4.93
C ILE A 96 6.58 3.17 3.58
N ASN A 97 5.65 3.80 2.85
CA ASN A 97 5.27 3.36 1.51
C ASN A 97 6.45 3.28 0.54
N ILE A 98 7.37 4.26 0.59
CA ILE A 98 8.59 4.24 -0.23
C ILE A 98 9.47 3.03 0.16
N CYS A 99 9.68 2.79 1.46
CA CYS A 99 10.45 1.64 1.94
C CYS A 99 9.84 0.31 1.47
N ILE A 100 8.52 0.14 1.61
CA ILE A 100 7.80 -1.06 1.15
C ILE A 100 8.01 -1.29 -0.34
N ARG A 101 7.86 -0.24 -1.15
CA ARG A 101 8.09 -0.34 -2.60
C ARG A 101 9.51 -0.78 -2.93
N HIS A 102 10.52 -0.21 -2.26
CA HIS A 102 11.91 -0.63 -2.45
C HIS A 102 12.12 -2.10 -2.08
N ILE A 103 11.53 -2.57 -0.97
CA ILE A 103 11.60 -3.97 -0.56
C ILE A 103 11.00 -4.87 -1.66
N LEU A 104 9.78 -4.59 -2.11
CA LEU A 104 9.11 -5.37 -3.16
C LEU A 104 9.87 -5.36 -4.49
N ASP A 105 10.41 -4.21 -4.88
CA ASP A 105 11.22 -4.07 -6.09
C ASP A 105 12.53 -4.87 -5.99
N SER A 106 13.17 -4.88 -4.80
CA SER A 106 14.39 -5.66 -4.56
C SER A 106 14.15 -7.16 -4.69
N PHE A 107 13.07 -7.70 -4.12
CA PHE A 107 12.75 -9.12 -4.27
C PHE A 107 12.41 -9.52 -5.71
N SER A 108 11.76 -8.62 -6.45
CA SER A 108 11.44 -8.87 -7.87
C SER A 108 12.69 -8.92 -8.76
N ASN A 109 13.79 -8.32 -8.31
CA ASN A 109 15.04 -8.19 -9.07
C ASN A 109 16.23 -8.91 -8.43
N ILE A 110 15.99 -9.77 -7.43
CA ILE A 110 17.07 -10.43 -6.69
C ILE A 110 17.80 -11.43 -7.59
N ASP A 111 19.13 -11.47 -7.49
CA ASP A 111 19.91 -12.50 -8.17
C ASP A 111 19.63 -13.85 -7.49
N PRO A 112 19.29 -14.92 -8.24
CA PRO A 112 19.28 -16.29 -7.75
C PRO A 112 20.39 -16.65 -6.79
N ALA A 113 21.62 -16.26 -7.11
CA ALA A 113 22.78 -16.64 -6.31
C ALA A 113 22.76 -15.96 -4.93
N ASP A 114 22.36 -14.69 -4.87
CA ASP A 114 22.25 -13.93 -3.62
C ASP A 114 21.11 -14.47 -2.74
N LEU A 115 20.01 -14.89 -3.36
CA LEU A 115 18.88 -15.45 -2.63
C LEU A 115 19.15 -16.90 -2.18
N GLU A 116 19.82 -17.71 -3.01
CA GLU A 116 20.23 -19.07 -2.64
C GLU A 116 21.18 -19.02 -1.43
N ASP A 117 22.18 -18.13 -1.44
CA ASP A 117 23.08 -17.89 -0.31
C ASP A 117 22.33 -17.47 0.97
N ALA A 118 21.36 -16.56 0.84
CA ALA A 118 20.51 -16.12 1.97
C ALA A 118 19.56 -17.21 2.50
N LEU A 119 19.18 -18.18 1.66
CA LEU A 119 18.31 -19.31 2.00
C LEU A 119 19.09 -20.55 2.48
N VAL A 120 20.43 -20.52 2.46
CA VAL A 120 21.26 -21.60 3.01
C VAL A 120 20.96 -21.75 4.51
N GLY A 121 20.32 -22.86 4.87
CA GLY A 121 19.95 -23.20 6.25
C GLY A 121 18.49 -22.91 6.63
N THR A 122 17.69 -22.26 5.79
CA THR A 122 16.24 -22.08 6.05
C THR A 122 15.42 -23.33 5.73
N PHE A 123 15.91 -24.14 4.78
CA PHE A 123 15.32 -25.41 4.37
C PHE A 123 16.15 -26.64 4.79
N ALA A 124 17.15 -26.45 5.66
CA ALA A 124 17.89 -27.57 6.24
C ALA A 124 17.00 -28.23 7.29
N ASP A 125 16.26 -29.25 6.88
CA ASP A 125 15.51 -30.11 7.80
C ASP A 125 16.51 -30.97 8.59
N ASP A 126 16.29 -31.12 9.90
CA ASP A 126 17.04 -31.99 10.84
C ASP A 126 16.72 -33.48 10.56
N SER A 127 16.74 -33.90 9.30
CA SER A 127 16.59 -35.30 8.91
C SER A 127 17.94 -35.84 8.45
N ASP A 128 18.56 -36.63 9.34
CA ASP A 128 19.59 -37.61 9.00
C ASP A 128 19.03 -38.61 7.97
N ASP A 129 19.00 -38.28 6.68
CA ASP A 129 18.67 -39.26 5.64
C ASP A 129 19.29 -38.95 4.26
N ASP A 130 19.58 -40.03 3.55
CA ASP A 130 20.49 -40.18 2.42
C ASP A 130 20.35 -39.15 1.28
N GLY A 131 21.38 -38.32 1.09
CA GLY A 131 22.08 -38.15 -0.20
C GLY A 131 21.35 -37.68 -1.47
N SER A 132 20.06 -37.30 -1.44
CA SER A 132 19.36 -36.83 -2.65
C SER A 132 18.11 -36.02 -2.33
N GLY A 133 18.14 -34.68 -2.44
CA GLY A 133 16.88 -33.92 -2.61
C GLY A 133 16.75 -32.50 -2.06
N SER A 134 17.71 -31.93 -1.32
CA SER A 134 17.52 -30.63 -0.65
C SER A 134 17.33 -29.41 -1.57
N GLY A 135 17.72 -29.48 -2.86
CA GLY A 135 17.59 -28.35 -3.80
C GLY A 135 16.19 -28.12 -4.36
N GLY A 136 15.27 -29.09 -4.23
CA GLY A 136 14.00 -29.07 -4.96
C GLY A 136 12.98 -28.02 -4.49
N ASP A 137 12.92 -27.71 -3.20
CA ASP A 137 11.96 -26.75 -2.65
C ASP A 137 12.49 -25.31 -2.65
N SER A 138 13.81 -25.13 -2.43
CA SER A 138 14.47 -23.83 -2.61
C SER A 138 14.33 -23.32 -4.05
N ASP A 139 14.56 -24.20 -5.05
CA ASP A 139 14.39 -23.86 -6.47
C ASP A 139 12.95 -23.45 -6.83
N LYS A 140 11.94 -24.09 -6.22
CA LYS A 140 10.53 -23.74 -6.43
C LYS A 140 10.21 -22.39 -5.82
N TYR A 141 10.69 -22.14 -4.61
CA TYR A 141 10.49 -20.88 -3.91
C TYR A 141 11.12 -19.71 -4.68
N LEU A 142 12.36 -19.89 -5.16
CA LEU A 142 13.04 -18.89 -6.00
C LEU A 142 12.30 -18.63 -7.32
N LYS A 143 11.77 -19.69 -7.96
CA LYS A 143 10.93 -19.53 -9.16
C LYS A 143 9.65 -18.75 -8.86
N ALA A 144 8.98 -19.01 -7.74
CA ALA A 144 7.79 -18.28 -7.32
C ALA A 144 8.10 -16.81 -7.02
N ILE A 145 9.22 -16.48 -6.35
CA ILE A 145 9.65 -15.08 -6.18
C ILE A 145 9.79 -14.37 -7.52
N LYS A 146 10.45 -15.02 -8.49
CA LYS A 146 10.61 -14.48 -9.86
C LYS A 146 9.29 -14.38 -10.63
N HIS A 147 8.32 -15.23 -10.33
CA HIS A 147 6.97 -15.15 -10.89
C HIS A 147 6.20 -13.92 -10.38
N ASN A 148 6.71 -13.27 -9.33
CA ASN A 148 6.20 -12.01 -8.77
C ASN A 148 4.72 -12.10 -8.37
N PRO A 149 4.38 -12.90 -7.33
CA PRO A 149 3.01 -13.13 -6.91
C PRO A 149 2.28 -11.85 -6.49
N VAL A 150 3.01 -10.84 -6.01
CA VAL A 150 2.43 -9.53 -5.70
C VAL A 150 1.89 -8.86 -6.96
N GLU A 151 2.64 -8.88 -8.07
CA GLU A 151 2.18 -8.33 -9.35
C GLU A 151 1.05 -9.16 -9.98
N LEU A 152 1.12 -10.50 -9.91
CA LEU A 152 0.02 -11.37 -10.35
C LEU A 152 -1.28 -11.07 -9.58
N GLY A 153 -1.15 -10.87 -8.27
CA GLY A 153 -2.23 -10.41 -7.40
C GLY A 153 -2.81 -9.07 -7.85
N ARG A 154 -1.95 -8.06 -8.10
CA ARG A 154 -2.39 -6.74 -8.61
C ARG A 154 -3.14 -6.87 -9.93
N GLN A 155 -2.64 -7.67 -10.86
CA GLN A 155 -3.25 -7.87 -12.18
C GLN A 155 -4.60 -8.57 -12.07
N THR A 156 -4.69 -9.59 -11.21
CA THR A 156 -5.95 -10.28 -10.90
C THR A 156 -7.00 -9.32 -10.32
N VAL A 157 -6.65 -8.53 -9.31
CA VAL A 157 -7.57 -7.55 -8.71
C VAL A 157 -7.99 -6.49 -9.74
N LYS A 158 -7.03 -5.95 -10.51
CA LYS A 158 -7.32 -4.98 -11.58
C LYS A 158 -8.30 -5.55 -12.60
N ALA A 159 -8.11 -6.81 -13.01
CA ALA A 159 -8.97 -7.43 -14.00
C ALA A 159 -10.39 -7.70 -13.47
N ILE A 160 -10.53 -8.19 -12.23
CA ILE A 160 -11.84 -8.33 -11.56
C ILE A 160 -12.54 -6.96 -11.46
N HIS A 161 -11.77 -5.90 -11.26
CA HIS A 161 -12.29 -4.52 -11.16
C HIS A 161 -12.45 -3.81 -12.50
N ALA A 162 -12.04 -4.40 -13.62
CA ALA A 162 -12.00 -3.74 -14.92
C ALA A 162 -13.37 -3.21 -15.37
N SER A 163 -14.47 -3.80 -14.88
CA SER A 163 -15.81 -3.29 -15.10
C SER A 163 -16.76 -3.60 -13.93
N GLY A 164 -17.95 -2.97 -13.94
CA GLY A 164 -19.01 -3.32 -12.98
C GLY A 164 -19.55 -4.75 -13.18
N GLN A 165 -19.49 -5.30 -14.40
CA GLN A 165 -19.96 -6.65 -14.69
C GLN A 165 -19.06 -7.70 -14.02
N TRP A 166 -17.75 -7.58 -14.18
CA TRP A 166 -16.78 -8.50 -13.59
C TRP A 166 -16.85 -8.51 -12.06
N ARG A 167 -16.99 -7.33 -11.44
CA ARG A 167 -17.19 -7.22 -9.98
C ARG A 167 -18.46 -7.93 -9.49
N LYS A 168 -19.57 -7.77 -10.22
CA LYS A 168 -20.84 -8.43 -9.90
C LYS A 168 -20.74 -9.95 -10.09
N GLU A 169 -20.08 -10.39 -11.15
CA GLU A 169 -19.89 -11.81 -11.44
C GLU A 169 -19.05 -12.50 -10.38
N PHE A 170 -17.93 -11.88 -9.96
CA PHE A 170 -17.10 -12.38 -8.88
C PHE A 170 -17.86 -12.46 -7.55
N ALA A 171 -18.57 -11.39 -7.18
CA ALA A 171 -19.41 -11.38 -5.97
C ALA A 171 -20.53 -12.44 -6.00
N HIS A 172 -21.14 -12.64 -7.16
CA HIS A 172 -22.17 -13.67 -7.35
C HIS A 172 -21.58 -15.09 -7.25
N LEU A 173 -20.39 -15.32 -7.83
CA LEU A 173 -19.67 -16.57 -7.70
C LEU A 173 -19.40 -16.89 -6.22
N ILE A 174 -18.85 -15.94 -5.45
CA ILE A 174 -18.60 -16.13 -4.02
C ILE A 174 -19.89 -16.52 -3.29
N LYS A 175 -20.97 -15.75 -3.48
CA LYS A 175 -22.26 -16.00 -2.82
C LYS A 175 -22.84 -17.37 -3.17
N SER A 176 -22.82 -17.74 -4.46
CA SER A 176 -23.37 -19.00 -4.95
C SER A 176 -22.57 -20.20 -4.44
N CYS A 177 -21.24 -20.15 -4.53
CA CYS A 177 -20.36 -21.23 -4.10
C CYS A 177 -20.35 -21.39 -2.57
N ASN A 178 -20.41 -20.30 -1.81
CA ASN A 178 -20.59 -20.35 -0.35
C ASN A 178 -21.89 -21.05 0.05
N SER A 179 -23.00 -20.67 -0.60
CA SER A 179 -24.33 -21.25 -0.31
C SER A 179 -24.41 -22.73 -0.68
N SER A 180 -23.69 -23.13 -1.73
CA SER A 180 -23.69 -24.50 -2.26
C SER A 180 -22.59 -25.39 -1.66
N GLY A 181 -21.73 -24.86 -0.78
CA GLY A 181 -20.60 -25.59 -0.20
C GLY A 181 -19.56 -26.05 -1.23
N LEU A 182 -19.38 -25.30 -2.33
CA LEU A 182 -18.51 -25.68 -3.44
C LEU A 182 -17.05 -25.28 -3.23
N PHE A 183 -16.77 -24.28 -2.38
CA PHE A 183 -15.40 -23.95 -2.02
C PHE A 183 -14.85 -24.98 -1.05
N LYS A 184 -13.76 -25.63 -1.46
CA LYS A 184 -13.07 -26.64 -0.66
C LYS A 184 -11.60 -26.33 -0.55
N LEU A 185 -11.08 -26.44 0.66
CA LEU A 185 -9.66 -26.40 0.95
C LEU A 185 -9.31 -27.69 1.67
N GLU A 186 -8.34 -28.45 1.16
CA GLU A 186 -7.94 -29.76 1.71
C GLU A 186 -9.14 -30.71 1.92
N GLY A 187 -10.11 -30.68 1.00
CA GLY A 187 -11.33 -31.49 1.05
C GLY A 187 -12.41 -31.01 2.01
N LYS A 188 -12.15 -29.99 2.85
CA LYS A 188 -13.14 -29.39 3.77
C LYS A 188 -13.85 -28.22 3.12
N VAL A 189 -15.16 -28.10 3.34
CA VAL A 189 -15.93 -26.94 2.85
C VAL A 189 -15.52 -25.71 3.64
N VAL A 190 -15.20 -24.63 2.93
CA VAL A 190 -14.79 -23.35 3.52
C VAL A 190 -15.73 -22.24 3.09
N GLN A 191 -15.93 -21.26 3.96
CA GLN A 191 -16.70 -20.06 3.66
C GLN A 191 -15.71 -18.94 3.31
N VAL A 192 -15.88 -18.37 2.11
CA VAL A 192 -15.07 -17.25 1.65
C VAL A 192 -15.78 -15.94 2.00
N PRO A 193 -15.09 -14.92 2.52
CA PRO A 193 -15.71 -13.64 2.83
C PRO A 193 -16.39 -12.96 1.63
N GLN A 194 -17.48 -12.24 1.87
CA GLN A 194 -18.29 -11.57 0.83
C GLN A 194 -18.04 -10.06 0.77
N TYR A 195 -16.78 -9.66 0.61
CA TYR A 195 -16.41 -8.26 0.37
C TYR A 195 -15.64 -8.09 -0.94
N GLN A 196 -15.49 -6.84 -1.38
CA GLN A 196 -14.74 -6.53 -2.61
C GLN A 196 -13.23 -6.62 -2.34
N LEU A 197 -12.49 -7.15 -3.31
CA LEU A 197 -11.03 -7.07 -3.30
C LEU A 197 -10.58 -5.61 -3.28
N LEU A 198 -9.55 -5.32 -2.48
CA LEU A 198 -8.98 -3.98 -2.40
C LEU A 198 -7.91 -3.84 -3.47
N GLN A 199 -7.94 -2.72 -4.21
CA GLN A 199 -6.87 -2.39 -5.14
C GLN A 199 -5.67 -1.83 -4.40
N ASP A 200 -4.48 -2.20 -4.87
CA ASP A 200 -3.25 -1.53 -4.46
C ASP A 200 -3.21 -0.09 -5.02
N VAL A 201 -3.02 0.89 -4.14
CA VAL A 201 -3.03 2.31 -4.44
C VAL A 201 -1.67 2.87 -4.06
N SER A 202 -0.86 3.23 -5.06
CA SER A 202 0.54 3.65 -4.86
C SER A 202 0.76 4.83 -3.90
N THR A 203 -0.28 5.59 -3.56
CA THR A 203 -0.23 6.72 -2.63
C THR A 203 -0.69 6.37 -1.20
N ARG A 204 -1.14 5.15 -0.95
CA ARG A 204 -1.55 4.64 0.37
C ARG A 204 -0.55 3.58 0.83
N TRP A 205 0.01 3.78 2.01
CA TRP A 205 1.14 2.99 2.50
C TRP A 205 0.78 1.55 2.86
N ASP A 206 -0.49 1.31 3.18
CA ASP A 206 -1.04 0.05 3.65
C ASP A 206 -1.80 -0.71 2.54
N SER A 207 -1.92 -0.15 1.33
CA SER A 207 -2.77 -0.75 0.30
C SER A 207 -2.24 -2.06 -0.26
N THR A 208 -0.92 -2.22 -0.34
CA THR A 208 -0.33 -3.48 -0.81
C THR A 208 -0.63 -4.59 0.20
N TYR A 209 -0.39 -4.33 1.48
CA TYR A 209 -0.71 -5.26 2.58
C TYR A 209 -2.20 -5.66 2.56
N PHE A 210 -3.11 -4.70 2.53
CA PHE A 210 -4.55 -4.98 2.53
C PHE A 210 -5.03 -5.68 1.25
N MET A 211 -4.41 -5.42 0.09
CA MET A 211 -4.68 -6.18 -1.13
C MET A 211 -4.27 -7.65 -0.94
N MET A 212 -3.09 -7.92 -0.39
CA MET A 212 -2.57 -9.27 -0.17
C MET A 212 -3.42 -10.06 0.83
N ASN A 213 -3.80 -9.42 1.94
CA ASN A 213 -4.76 -9.97 2.91
C ASN A 213 -6.06 -10.41 2.23
N GLY A 214 -6.63 -9.54 1.38
CA GLY A 214 -7.85 -9.82 0.63
C GLY A 214 -7.69 -10.96 -0.37
N LEU A 215 -6.59 -10.98 -1.12
CA LEU A 215 -6.24 -12.06 -2.05
C LEU A 215 -6.16 -13.39 -1.32
N ARG A 216 -5.44 -13.47 -0.20
CA ARG A 216 -5.29 -14.70 0.58
C ARG A 216 -6.60 -15.19 1.20
N ALA A 217 -7.38 -14.27 1.78
CA ALA A 217 -8.68 -14.60 2.34
C ALA A 217 -9.68 -15.14 1.30
N MET A 218 -9.50 -14.77 0.03
CA MET A 218 -10.39 -15.14 -1.08
C MET A 218 -9.72 -16.06 -2.12
N HIS A 219 -8.55 -16.66 -1.83
CA HIS A 219 -7.76 -17.39 -2.83
C HIS A 219 -8.56 -18.52 -3.52
N VAL A 220 -9.33 -19.31 -2.76
CA VAL A 220 -10.19 -20.38 -3.32
C VAL A 220 -11.21 -19.82 -4.31
N ALA A 221 -11.83 -18.67 -4.00
CA ALA A 221 -12.78 -18.04 -4.91
C ALA A 221 -12.10 -17.48 -6.15
N ILE A 222 -10.90 -16.91 -5.99
CA ILE A 222 -10.08 -16.41 -7.10
C ILE A 222 -9.70 -17.56 -8.03
N ASP A 223 -9.22 -18.69 -7.50
CA ASP A 223 -8.85 -19.86 -8.29
C ASP A 223 -10.03 -20.42 -9.08
N HIS A 224 -11.20 -20.51 -8.45
CA HIS A 224 -12.46 -20.88 -9.12
C HIS A 224 -12.82 -19.89 -10.23
N PHE A 225 -12.68 -18.59 -9.97
CA PHE A 225 -13.03 -17.55 -10.91
C PHE A 225 -12.08 -17.54 -12.12
N VAL A 226 -10.77 -17.57 -11.89
CA VAL A 226 -9.72 -17.57 -12.92
C VAL A 226 -9.74 -18.85 -13.75
N SER A 227 -10.03 -20.00 -13.13
CA SER A 227 -10.10 -21.29 -13.83
C SER A 227 -11.38 -21.48 -14.64
N SER A 228 -12.32 -20.52 -14.61
CA SER A 228 -13.54 -20.57 -15.41
C SER A 228 -13.23 -20.46 -16.91
N PRO A 229 -13.85 -21.28 -17.77
CA PRO A 229 -13.68 -21.21 -19.22
C PRO A 229 -14.01 -19.83 -19.82
N ASN A 230 -14.83 -19.03 -19.13
CA ASN A 230 -15.24 -17.70 -19.55
C ASN A 230 -14.16 -16.62 -19.29
N HIS A 231 -13.16 -16.93 -18.46
CA HIS A 231 -12.19 -15.96 -17.96
C HIS A 231 -10.76 -16.20 -18.46
N LYS A 232 -10.60 -16.75 -19.67
CA LYS A 232 -9.29 -17.06 -20.27
C LYS A 232 -8.28 -15.90 -20.27
N LYS A 233 -8.77 -14.65 -20.29
CA LYS A 233 -7.93 -13.44 -20.29
C LYS A 233 -7.16 -13.21 -18.99
N ILE A 234 -7.63 -13.76 -17.87
CA ILE A 234 -6.97 -13.59 -16.56
C ILE A 234 -6.28 -14.88 -16.10
N LEU A 235 -6.34 -15.93 -16.92
CA LEU A 235 -5.69 -17.22 -16.64
C LEU A 235 -4.17 -17.09 -16.54
N GLU A 236 -3.59 -16.14 -17.27
CA GLU A 236 -2.15 -15.82 -17.20
C GLU A 236 -1.72 -15.25 -15.85
N HIS A 237 -2.65 -14.76 -15.02
CA HIS A 237 -2.38 -14.25 -13.68
C HIS A 237 -2.63 -15.29 -12.58
N LYS A 238 -2.89 -16.55 -12.96
CA LYS A 238 -3.15 -17.61 -12.00
C LYS A 238 -1.89 -17.91 -11.19
N MET A 239 -2.01 -17.76 -9.88
CA MET A 239 -0.98 -18.15 -8.92
C MET A 239 -1.04 -19.66 -8.65
N ASP A 240 0.13 -20.29 -8.56
CA ASP A 240 0.28 -21.68 -8.11
C ASP A 240 0.41 -21.77 -6.58
N ALA A 241 0.57 -22.99 -6.06
CA ALA A 241 0.65 -23.20 -4.62
C ALA A 241 1.86 -22.50 -3.97
N MET A 242 3.00 -22.43 -4.67
CA MET A 242 4.21 -21.80 -4.14
C MET A 242 4.13 -20.28 -4.25
N ASP A 243 3.47 -19.75 -5.28
CA ASP A 243 3.14 -18.32 -5.38
C ASP A 243 2.34 -17.83 -4.16
N TRP A 244 1.36 -18.62 -3.70
CA TRP A 244 0.58 -18.30 -2.50
C TRP A 244 1.41 -18.35 -1.21
N VAL A 245 2.42 -19.23 -1.11
CA VAL A 245 3.37 -19.28 0.01
C VAL A 245 4.25 -18.03 0.01
N VAL A 246 4.88 -17.70 -1.13
CA VAL A 246 5.68 -16.47 -1.25
C VAL A 246 4.84 -15.22 -0.96
N LEU A 247 3.58 -15.18 -1.41
CA LEU A 247 2.67 -14.07 -1.11
C LEU A 247 2.37 -13.95 0.40
N HIS A 248 2.26 -15.07 1.11
CA HIS A 248 2.13 -15.09 2.57
C HIS A 248 3.36 -14.49 3.26
N ASP A 249 4.56 -14.83 2.79
CA ASP A 249 5.80 -14.37 3.40
C ASP A 249 5.99 -12.86 3.19
N PHE A 250 5.67 -12.35 2.00
CA PHE A 250 5.58 -10.91 1.76
C PHE A 250 4.56 -10.23 2.67
N GLU A 251 3.39 -10.84 2.90
CA GLU A 251 2.38 -10.26 3.80
C GLU A 251 2.91 -10.17 5.22
N SER A 252 3.60 -11.22 5.68
CA SER A 252 4.20 -11.29 7.02
C SER A 252 5.31 -10.26 7.22
N ILE A 253 6.06 -9.91 6.17
CA ILE A 253 7.06 -8.83 6.21
C ILE A 253 6.39 -7.45 6.36
N LEU A 254 5.15 -7.31 5.89
CA LEU A 254 4.42 -6.04 5.85
C LEU A 254 3.46 -5.82 7.03
N GLU A 255 3.28 -6.82 7.90
CA GLU A 255 2.49 -6.75 9.15
C GLU A 255 3.20 -5.95 10.25
#